data_AF-A0A2K0W1X8-F1
#
_entry.id   AF-A0A2K0W1X8-F1
#
_cell.length_a   1.000
_cell.length_b   1.000
_cell.length_c   1.000
_cell.angle_alpha   90.00
_cell.angle_beta   90.00
_cell.angle_gamma   90.00
#
_symmetry.space_group_name_H-M   'P 1'
#
loop_
_entity.id
_entity.type
_entity.pdbx_description
1 polymer ?
#
loop_
_entity_poly.entity_id
_entity_poly.type
_entity_poly.pdbx_seq_one_letter_code
_entity_poly.pdbx_strand_id
1 'polypeptide(L)'
;MLTDSRRITLNIFNPQAGEQDSLLTLEIFPDMTLATLRESIQAESTVPPTSQHIYHNGRLISDDTQTMEQLQIVDGEMLAVHVRDMRGSTGVPEQPRRPQPRRPAQNEQDPELIRLQILGQPALRQQLQSQHPELAAAVDNPARFAQIFRDSQNREQRERQERQREIERLNDDPFNVENQRKIEEMIRQERVMENLQNAMEHNPEVFGRVHMLYVDVEVNGHPVKAFVDSGAQATIMSPSCAEACGIMRLIDTRFAGVAHGVGTARIIGRVHSAQIKIGNLFLPCSFTVMEGRSVDLLLGLDMLKRHQATIDLARDKLIIQGEMIPFLGEAEIPKAEEEEAAQEPTLPGPDGTAIGQRTGAVVPPGQHQQQIPARPQAAQSAPSPAAAAAPAPSAPQAPPAAQPAPTTTNISPQAIESLISMGATREQAIQALQAAEGDPDVAAGLIFF
;
A
#
# COMPACT_ATOMS: atom_id res chain seq x y z
N MET A 1 26.45 -38.28 48.60
CA MET A 1 27.10 -37.95 47.32
C MET A 1 26.32 -36.78 46.75
N LEU A 2 26.92 -35.59 46.68
CA LEU A 2 26.28 -34.45 46.03
C LEU A 2 26.25 -34.76 44.54
N THR A 3 25.06 -34.89 43.96
CA THR A 3 24.87 -34.98 42.52
C THR A 3 25.20 -33.63 41.92
N ASP A 4 26.26 -33.57 41.11
CA ASP A 4 26.73 -32.36 40.43
C ASP A 4 25.77 -32.05 39.26
N SER A 5 24.67 -31.35 39.53
CA SER A 5 23.70 -30.91 38.52
C SER A 5 24.14 -29.58 37.92
N ARG A 6 24.13 -29.49 36.58
CA ARG A 6 24.43 -28.27 35.82
C ARG A 6 23.14 -27.71 35.24
N ARG A 7 23.04 -26.40 35.08
CA ARG A 7 21.90 -25.71 34.49
C ARG A 7 22.30 -25.11 33.15
N ILE A 8 21.55 -25.40 32.11
CA ILE A 8 21.77 -24.85 30.77
C ILE A 8 20.55 -24.08 30.29
N THR A 9 20.78 -23.13 29.39
CA THR A 9 19.72 -22.38 28.71
C THR A 9 19.66 -22.78 27.24
N LEU A 10 18.48 -23.12 26.75
CA LEU A 10 18.22 -23.51 25.37
C LEU A 10 17.43 -22.39 24.70
N ASN A 11 17.94 -21.87 23.59
CA ASN A 11 17.18 -20.97 22.73
C ASN A 11 16.56 -21.77 21.58
N ILE A 12 15.24 -21.91 21.59
CA ILE A 12 14.49 -22.71 20.62
C ILE A 12 13.93 -21.80 19.53
N PHE A 13 14.47 -21.98 18.32
CA PHE A 13 14.03 -21.31 17.11
C PHE A 13 13.05 -22.20 16.34
N ASN A 14 11.76 -21.84 16.37
CA ASN A 14 10.71 -22.52 15.61
C ASN A 14 10.15 -21.61 14.51
N PRO A 15 10.47 -21.83 13.22
CA PRO A 15 10.01 -20.97 12.13
C PRO A 15 8.50 -21.01 11.88
N GLN A 16 7.78 -22.00 12.41
CA GLN A 16 6.32 -22.10 12.27
C GLN A 16 5.53 -21.42 13.40
N ALA A 17 6.18 -21.03 14.50
CA ALA A 17 5.52 -20.45 15.67
C ALA A 17 5.38 -18.91 15.64
N GLY A 18 5.75 -18.26 14.52
CA GLY A 18 5.97 -16.80 14.50
C GLY A 18 7.27 -16.44 15.23
N GLU A 19 7.79 -15.22 15.03
CA GLU A 19 9.07 -14.73 15.57
C GLU A 19 9.09 -14.59 17.12
N GLN A 20 8.90 -15.69 17.84
CA GLN A 20 9.09 -15.78 19.28
C GLN A 20 10.16 -16.82 19.58
N ASP A 21 11.37 -16.35 19.82
CA ASP A 21 12.46 -17.15 20.39
C ASP A 21 12.02 -17.65 21.78
N SER A 22 11.88 -18.97 21.93
CA SER A 22 11.49 -19.57 23.21
C SER A 22 12.73 -19.98 23.99
N LEU A 23 12.95 -19.34 25.14
CA LEU A 23 14.04 -19.67 26.06
C LEU A 23 13.59 -20.72 27.07
N LEU A 24 14.30 -21.83 27.15
CA LEU A 24 14.04 -22.95 28.05
C LEU A 24 15.25 -23.23 28.93
N THR A 25 15.07 -23.31 30.24
CA THR A 25 16.17 -23.58 31.19
C THR A 25 16.03 -24.99 31.74
N LEU A 26 17.00 -25.86 31.49
CA LEU A 26 16.99 -27.25 31.92
C LEU A 26 18.14 -27.55 32.88
N GLU A 27 17.89 -28.45 33.83
CA GLU A 27 18.94 -29.05 34.65
C GLU A 27 19.41 -30.36 34.00
N ILE A 28 20.71 -30.45 33.76
CA ILE A 28 21.40 -31.57 33.11
C ILE A 28 22.45 -32.16 34.05
N PHE A 29 22.84 -33.40 33.78
CA PHE A 29 23.93 -34.07 34.49
C PHE A 29 25.11 -34.32 33.55
N PRO A 30 26.36 -34.35 34.05
CA PRO A 30 27.55 -34.59 33.22
C PRO A 30 27.51 -35.90 32.42
N ASP A 31 26.88 -36.94 32.98
CA ASP A 31 26.69 -38.26 32.39
C ASP A 31 25.43 -38.38 31.52
N MET A 32 24.59 -37.35 31.47
CA MET A 32 23.40 -37.30 30.62
C MET A 32 23.80 -37.33 29.14
N THR A 33 23.17 -38.18 28.34
CA THR A 33 23.42 -38.25 26.90
C THR A 33 22.60 -37.21 26.14
N LEU A 34 23.03 -36.90 24.92
CA LEU A 34 22.28 -36.04 24.02
C LEU A 34 20.88 -36.59 23.71
N ALA A 35 20.72 -37.92 23.61
CA ALA A 35 19.41 -38.55 23.46
C ALA A 35 18.44 -38.15 24.59
N THR A 36 18.88 -38.27 25.84
CA THR A 36 18.07 -37.90 27.00
C THR A 36 17.77 -36.40 27.02
N LEU A 37 18.71 -35.54 26.59
CA LEU A 37 18.47 -34.10 26.49
C LEU A 37 17.37 -33.78 25.46
N ARG A 38 17.35 -34.46 24.31
CA ARG A 38 16.30 -34.29 23.29
C ARG A 38 14.91 -34.69 23.80
N GLU A 39 14.85 -35.75 24.60
CA GLU A 39 13.63 -36.19 25.28
C GLU A 39 13.16 -35.14 26.31
N SER A 40 14.07 -34.55 27.09
CA SER A 40 13.76 -33.46 28.01
C SER A 40 13.24 -32.21 27.29
N ILE A 41 13.85 -31.84 26.16
CA ILE A 41 13.39 -30.74 25.31
C ILE A 41 11.98 -31.03 24.77
N GLN A 42 11.72 -32.27 24.34
CA GLN A 42 10.37 -32.66 23.87
C GLN A 42 9.33 -32.54 24.99
N ALA A 43 9.68 -32.97 26.21
CA ALA A 43 8.76 -32.94 27.36
C ALA A 43 8.32 -31.51 27.73
N GLU A 44 9.20 -30.52 27.58
CA GLU A 44 8.90 -29.13 27.96
C GLU A 44 8.48 -28.22 26.79
N SER A 45 8.99 -28.47 25.57
CA SER A 45 8.71 -27.62 24.39
C SER A 45 7.75 -28.23 23.36
N THR A 46 7.30 -29.48 23.56
CA THR A 46 6.49 -30.26 22.60
C THR A 46 7.11 -30.49 21.21
N VAL A 47 8.39 -30.15 21.01
CA VAL A 47 9.11 -30.36 19.74
C VAL A 47 9.61 -31.82 19.64
N PRO A 48 9.33 -32.57 18.56
CA PRO A 48 9.81 -33.94 18.38
C PRO A 48 11.35 -34.03 18.29
N PRO A 49 12.01 -35.04 18.89
CA PRO A 49 13.46 -35.23 18.84
C PRO A 49 14.04 -35.27 17.42
N THR A 50 13.29 -35.84 16.47
CA THR A 50 13.66 -35.92 15.04
C THR A 50 13.68 -34.57 14.33
N SER A 51 13.00 -33.55 14.88
CA SER A 51 12.97 -32.20 14.31
C SER A 51 13.97 -31.25 15.00
N GLN A 52 14.60 -31.68 16.10
CA GLN A 52 15.52 -30.85 16.89
C GLN A 52 16.95 -30.89 16.32
N HIS A 53 17.48 -29.74 15.93
CA HIS A 53 18.90 -29.59 15.56
C HIS A 53 19.59 -28.72 16.61
N ILE A 54 20.41 -29.35 17.45
CA ILE A 54 21.06 -28.70 18.61
C ILE A 54 22.46 -28.25 18.23
N TYR A 55 22.75 -26.96 18.44
CA TYR A 55 24.05 -26.34 18.18
C TYR A 55 24.68 -25.86 19.48
N HIS A 56 25.97 -26.16 19.63
CA HIS A 56 26.84 -25.64 20.68
C HIS A 56 27.97 -24.87 20.02
N ASN A 57 28.13 -23.59 20.36
CA ASN A 57 29.15 -22.71 19.76
C ASN A 57 29.15 -22.72 18.21
N GLY A 58 27.97 -22.80 17.60
CA GLY A 58 27.80 -22.85 16.14
C GLY A 58 28.07 -24.23 15.49
N ARG A 59 28.43 -25.25 16.27
CA ARG A 59 28.64 -26.61 15.79
C ARG A 59 27.41 -27.47 16.06
N LEU A 60 26.89 -28.13 15.02
CA LEU A 60 25.79 -29.08 15.16
C LEU A 60 26.26 -30.32 15.93
N ILE A 61 25.51 -30.69 16.96
CA ILE A 61 25.70 -31.93 17.71
C ILE A 61 24.68 -32.95 17.19
N SER A 62 25.19 -34.05 16.62
CA SER A 62 24.36 -35.09 15.99
C SER A 62 24.52 -36.47 16.61
N ASP A 63 25.53 -36.68 17.45
CA ASP A 63 25.79 -37.98 18.06
C ASP A 63 25.02 -38.12 19.38
N ASP A 64 23.94 -38.89 19.32
CA ASP A 64 23.02 -39.09 20.44
C ASP A 64 23.62 -39.89 21.60
N THR A 65 24.79 -40.51 21.40
CA THR A 65 25.48 -41.33 22.41
C THR A 65 26.47 -40.54 23.27
N GLN A 66 26.84 -39.32 22.87
CA GLN A 66 27.80 -38.51 23.61
C GLN A 66 27.16 -37.90 24.86
N THR A 67 27.94 -37.86 25.94
CA THR A 67 27.51 -37.25 27.20
C THR A 67 27.75 -35.74 27.20
N MET A 68 27.03 -35.00 28.06
CA MET A 68 27.23 -33.55 28.23
C MET A 68 28.70 -33.21 28.58
N GLU A 69 29.38 -34.07 29.36
CA GLU A 69 30.80 -33.92 29.65
C GLU A 69 31.70 -34.09 28.41
N GLN A 70 31.40 -35.07 27.54
CA GLN A 70 32.14 -35.29 26.28
C GLN A 70 31.91 -34.16 25.27
N LEU A 71 30.72 -33.57 25.30
CA LEU A 71 30.35 -32.40 24.50
C LEU A 71 30.88 -31.07 25.09
N GLN A 72 31.57 -31.13 26.23
CA GLN A 72 32.10 -29.97 26.96
C GLN A 72 31.03 -28.95 27.36
N ILE A 73 29.80 -29.42 27.59
CA ILE A 73 28.69 -28.56 28.00
C ILE A 73 28.77 -28.32 29.51
N VAL A 74 29.05 -27.08 29.91
CA VAL A 74 29.25 -26.69 31.32
C VAL A 74 28.04 -25.93 31.90
N ASP A 75 28.05 -25.74 33.22
CA ASP A 75 27.01 -24.98 33.93
C ASP A 75 26.92 -23.53 33.43
N GLY A 76 25.71 -23.07 33.14
CA GLY A 76 25.40 -21.73 32.64
C GLY A 76 25.53 -21.56 31.12
N GLU A 77 25.78 -22.63 30.35
CA GLU A 77 25.93 -22.51 28.90
C GLU A 77 24.60 -22.37 28.14
N MET A 78 24.71 -21.77 26.95
CA MET A 78 23.60 -21.57 26.03
C MET A 78 23.72 -22.47 24.80
N LEU A 79 22.65 -23.19 24.49
CA LEU A 79 22.52 -24.05 23.32
C LEU A 79 21.43 -23.50 22.40
N ALA A 80 21.65 -23.56 21.09
CA ALA A 80 20.63 -23.17 20.11
C ALA A 80 19.95 -24.42 19.54
N VAL A 81 18.63 -24.47 19.61
CA VAL A 81 17.82 -25.57 19.06
C VAL A 81 17.03 -25.03 17.87
N HIS A 82 17.34 -25.52 16.68
CA HIS A 82 16.55 -25.22 15.49
C HIS A 82 15.55 -26.33 15.24
N VAL A 83 14.27 -25.97 15.12
CA VAL A 83 13.20 -26.90 14.75
C VAL A 83 13.13 -26.97 13.22
N ARG A 84 13.40 -28.14 12.65
CA ARG A 84 13.25 -28.42 11.21
C ARG A 84 12.54 -29.75 11.02
N ASP A 85 11.39 -29.71 10.35
CA ASP A 85 10.69 -30.94 10.02
C ASP A 85 11.38 -31.70 8.90
N MET A 86 11.64 -32.98 9.15
CA MET A 86 12.22 -33.90 8.18
C MET A 86 11.18 -34.42 7.16
N ARG A 87 10.09 -33.67 6.92
CA ARG A 87 9.19 -33.89 5.77
C ARG A 87 9.55 -32.90 4.67
N GLY A 88 10.59 -33.22 3.91
CA GLY A 88 10.87 -32.48 2.66
C GLY A 88 12.30 -32.42 2.15
N SER A 89 13.29 -33.03 2.80
CA SER A 89 14.67 -32.96 2.30
C SER A 89 15.41 -34.28 2.45
N THR A 90 15.24 -35.15 1.45
CA THR A 90 16.26 -36.17 1.13
C THR A 90 17.17 -35.60 0.04
N GLY A 91 17.92 -34.55 0.39
CA GLY A 91 19.08 -34.12 -0.37
C GLY A 91 20.27 -34.99 -0.01
N VAL A 92 20.43 -36.12 -0.70
CA VAL A 92 21.73 -36.81 -0.77
C VAL A 92 22.60 -35.99 -1.75
N PRO A 93 23.85 -35.63 -1.40
CA PRO A 93 24.70 -34.88 -2.31
C PRO A 93 25.21 -35.83 -3.41
N GLU A 94 24.52 -35.86 -4.55
CA GLU A 94 25.01 -36.54 -5.75
C GLU A 94 26.04 -35.65 -6.45
N GLN A 95 27.20 -36.23 -6.76
CA GLN A 95 28.26 -35.65 -7.59
C GLN A 95 27.71 -35.03 -8.89
N PRO A 96 28.38 -34.02 -9.48
CA PRO A 96 27.87 -33.27 -10.62
C PRO A 96 27.79 -34.16 -11.87
N ARG A 97 26.65 -34.82 -12.05
CA ARG A 97 26.28 -35.47 -13.30
C ARG A 97 25.63 -34.43 -14.21
N ARG A 98 26.20 -34.32 -15.41
CA ARG A 98 25.70 -33.51 -16.53
C ARG A 98 24.16 -33.59 -16.62
N PRO A 99 23.45 -32.47 -16.82
CA PRO A 99 22.00 -32.47 -16.87
C PRO A 99 21.54 -33.28 -18.08
N GLN A 100 20.91 -34.42 -17.83
CA GLN A 100 19.99 -35.02 -18.79
C GLN A 100 18.64 -34.29 -18.69
N PRO A 101 17.93 -34.08 -19.82
CA PRO A 101 16.66 -33.37 -19.81
C PRO A 101 15.63 -34.22 -19.06
N ARG A 102 15.27 -33.80 -17.84
CA ARG A 102 14.04 -34.25 -17.19
C ARG A 102 12.88 -33.77 -18.06
N ARG A 103 12.15 -34.71 -18.67
CA ARG A 103 10.85 -34.41 -19.27
C ARG A 103 9.95 -33.87 -18.15
N PRO A 104 9.30 -32.72 -18.33
CA PRO A 104 8.37 -32.22 -17.33
C PRO A 104 7.21 -33.22 -17.23
N ALA A 105 6.87 -33.63 -16.01
CA ALA A 105 5.58 -34.25 -15.76
C ALA A 105 4.52 -33.19 -16.04
N GLN A 106 3.91 -33.26 -17.22
CA GLN A 106 2.73 -32.47 -17.56
C GLN A 106 1.61 -32.91 -16.63
N ASN A 107 1.34 -32.13 -15.60
CA ASN A 107 -0.03 -32.03 -15.07
C ASN A 107 -0.86 -31.29 -16.13
N GLU A 108 -1.13 -31.96 -17.27
CA GLU A 108 -2.09 -31.48 -18.26
C GLU A 108 -3.48 -31.61 -17.61
N GLN A 109 -3.97 -30.50 -17.06
CA GLN A 109 -5.35 -30.43 -16.59
C GLN A 109 -6.29 -30.62 -17.78
N ASP A 110 -7.18 -31.62 -17.72
CA ASP A 110 -8.11 -31.92 -18.80
C ASP A 110 -9.13 -30.78 -18.95
N PRO A 111 -9.18 -30.08 -20.12
CA PRO A 111 -10.11 -28.98 -20.33
C PRO A 111 -11.57 -29.38 -20.16
N GLU A 112 -11.95 -30.63 -20.44
CA GLU A 112 -13.35 -31.07 -20.27
C GLU A 112 -13.74 -31.21 -18.79
N LEU A 113 -12.82 -31.68 -17.93
CA LEU A 113 -13.08 -31.77 -16.49
C LEU A 113 -13.29 -30.38 -15.88
N ILE A 114 -12.45 -29.41 -16.25
CA ILE A 114 -12.56 -28.02 -15.79
C ILE A 114 -13.86 -27.39 -16.30
N ARG A 115 -14.20 -27.60 -17.58
CA ARG A 115 -15.46 -27.11 -18.16
C ARG A 115 -16.69 -27.64 -17.43
N LEU A 116 -16.71 -28.94 -17.13
CA LEU A 116 -17.80 -29.58 -16.39
C LEU A 116 -17.91 -29.04 -14.95
N GLN A 117 -16.77 -28.77 -14.29
CA GLN A 117 -16.74 -28.15 -12.98
C GLN A 117 -17.32 -26.73 -12.99
N ILE A 118 -16.98 -25.92 -13.99
CA ILE A 118 -17.54 -24.57 -14.19
C ILE A 118 -19.05 -24.62 -14.45
N LEU A 119 -19.51 -25.57 -15.27
CA LEU A 119 -20.95 -25.76 -15.51
C LEU A 119 -21.72 -26.21 -14.25
N GLY A 120 -21.07 -26.98 -13.39
CA GLY A 120 -21.65 -27.44 -12.12
C GLY A 120 -21.71 -26.39 -11.02
N GLN A 121 -21.00 -25.26 -11.17
CA GLN A 121 -20.87 -24.23 -10.12
C GLN A 121 -21.24 -22.83 -10.65
N PRO A 122 -22.45 -22.31 -10.35
CA PRO A 122 -22.91 -21.01 -10.84
C PRO A 122 -22.00 -19.84 -10.42
N ALA A 123 -21.43 -19.90 -9.21
CA ALA A 123 -20.50 -18.88 -8.72
C ALA A 123 -19.20 -18.84 -9.55
N LEU A 124 -18.65 -20.01 -9.90
CA LEU A 124 -17.44 -20.13 -10.71
C LEU A 124 -17.68 -19.62 -12.15
N ARG A 125 -18.89 -19.83 -12.69
CA ARG A 125 -19.29 -19.27 -13.99
C ARG A 125 -19.38 -17.74 -13.97
N GLN A 126 -19.91 -17.15 -12.90
CA GLN A 126 -19.94 -15.69 -12.74
C GLN A 126 -18.53 -15.10 -12.61
N GLN A 127 -17.65 -15.75 -11.85
CA GLN A 127 -16.24 -15.36 -11.73
C GLN A 127 -15.50 -15.47 -13.07
N LEU A 128 -15.72 -16.55 -13.82
CA LEU A 128 -15.12 -16.70 -15.14
C LEU A 128 -15.61 -15.62 -16.12
N GLN A 129 -16.87 -15.20 -15.99
CA GLN A 129 -17.47 -14.15 -16.82
C GLN A 129 -16.84 -12.77 -16.57
N SER A 130 -16.44 -12.47 -15.33
CA SER A 130 -15.76 -11.21 -15.00
C SER A 130 -14.27 -11.24 -15.35
N GLN A 131 -13.58 -12.37 -15.16
CA GLN A 131 -12.13 -12.49 -15.35
C GLN A 131 -11.72 -12.84 -16.80
N HIS A 132 -12.40 -13.79 -17.43
CA HIS A 132 -12.07 -14.33 -18.75
C HIS A 132 -13.31 -14.43 -19.64
N PRO A 133 -13.84 -13.29 -20.14
CA PRO A 133 -15.10 -13.25 -20.88
C PRO A 133 -15.10 -14.12 -22.14
N GLU A 134 -13.95 -14.28 -22.81
CA GLU A 134 -13.81 -15.15 -23.99
C GLU A 134 -13.94 -16.64 -23.64
N LEU A 135 -13.36 -17.05 -22.51
CA LEU A 135 -13.45 -18.43 -22.03
C LEU A 135 -14.85 -18.72 -21.48
N ALA A 136 -15.45 -17.76 -20.76
CA ALA A 136 -16.82 -17.82 -20.27
C ALA A 136 -17.87 -17.96 -21.39
N ALA A 137 -17.71 -17.19 -22.48
CA ALA A 137 -18.57 -17.29 -23.66
C ALA A 137 -18.45 -18.65 -24.38
N ALA A 138 -17.33 -19.36 -24.18
CA ALA A 138 -17.07 -20.67 -24.78
C ALA A 138 -17.46 -21.85 -23.88
N VAL A 139 -17.87 -21.64 -22.62
CA VAL A 139 -18.19 -22.72 -21.64
C VAL A 139 -19.22 -23.72 -22.16
N ASP A 140 -20.20 -23.25 -22.92
CA ASP A 140 -21.26 -24.09 -23.48
C ASP A 140 -20.84 -24.82 -24.77
N ASN A 141 -19.63 -24.57 -25.30
CA ASN A 141 -19.06 -25.23 -26.48
C ASN A 141 -17.75 -25.97 -26.12
N PRO A 142 -17.79 -27.31 -25.96
CA PRO A 142 -16.64 -28.14 -25.58
C PRO A 142 -15.38 -27.91 -26.43
N ALA A 143 -15.53 -27.93 -27.75
CA ALA A 143 -14.40 -27.80 -28.67
C ALA A 143 -13.75 -26.41 -28.61
N ARG A 144 -14.58 -25.37 -28.51
CA ARG A 144 -14.09 -23.98 -28.42
C ARG A 144 -13.47 -23.68 -27.06
N PHE A 145 -14.05 -24.18 -25.98
CA PHE A 145 -13.49 -24.06 -24.63
C PHE A 145 -12.11 -24.72 -24.55
N ALA A 146 -12.00 -25.96 -25.01
CA ALA A 146 -10.74 -26.70 -24.99
C ALA A 146 -9.63 -26.02 -25.82
N GLN A 147 -9.99 -25.39 -26.95
CA GLN A 147 -9.05 -24.63 -27.76
C GLN A 147 -8.53 -23.38 -27.01
N ILE A 148 -9.44 -22.54 -26.51
CA ILE A 148 -9.07 -21.30 -25.79
C ILE A 148 -8.27 -21.63 -24.53
N PHE A 149 -8.67 -22.66 -23.78
CA PHE A 149 -7.97 -23.11 -22.58
C PHE A 149 -6.54 -23.57 -22.87
N ARG A 150 -6.34 -24.39 -23.92
CA ARG A 150 -5.00 -24.84 -24.35
C ARG A 150 -4.14 -23.69 -24.84
N ASP A 151 -4.71 -22.76 -25.61
CA ASP A 151 -3.98 -21.59 -26.10
C ASP A 151 -3.55 -20.67 -24.96
N SER A 152 -4.39 -20.50 -23.94
CA SER A 152 -4.07 -19.75 -22.71
C SER A 152 -2.95 -20.43 -21.91
N GLN A 153 -3.07 -21.73 -21.65
CA GLN A 153 -2.01 -22.49 -20.95
C GLN A 153 -0.68 -22.46 -21.71
N ASN A 154 -0.71 -22.63 -23.03
CA ASN A 154 0.50 -22.60 -23.85
C ASN A 154 1.17 -21.23 -23.81
N ARG A 155 0.39 -20.14 -23.79
CA ARG A 155 0.92 -18.79 -23.67
C ARG A 155 1.59 -18.58 -22.30
N GLU A 156 0.89 -18.93 -21.22
CA GLU A 156 1.42 -18.80 -19.87
C GLU A 156 2.68 -19.64 -19.65
N GLN A 157 2.72 -20.87 -20.17
CA GLN A 157 3.91 -21.71 -20.12
C GLN A 157 5.09 -21.12 -20.89
N ARG A 158 4.85 -20.50 -22.05
CA ARG A 158 5.90 -19.83 -22.84
C ARG A 158 6.48 -18.64 -22.08
N GLU A 159 5.62 -17.78 -21.54
CA GLU A 159 6.06 -16.63 -20.74
C GLU A 159 6.83 -17.06 -19.49
N ARG A 160 6.38 -18.13 -18.82
CA ARG A 160 7.08 -18.70 -17.66
C ARG A 160 8.46 -19.26 -18.04
N GLN A 161 8.57 -19.95 -19.17
CA GLN A 161 9.85 -20.45 -19.69
C GLN A 161 10.78 -19.32 -20.14
N GLU A 162 10.26 -18.26 -20.74
CA GLU A 162 11.05 -17.10 -21.16
C GLU A 162 11.63 -16.37 -19.94
N ARG A 163 10.83 -16.12 -18.91
CA ARG A 163 11.30 -15.57 -17.63
C ARG A 163 12.36 -16.46 -16.98
N GLN A 164 12.13 -17.77 -16.94
CA GLN A 164 13.10 -18.70 -16.36
C GLN A 164 14.45 -18.64 -17.09
N ARG A 165 14.43 -18.60 -18.43
CA ARG A 165 15.64 -18.45 -19.24
C ARG A 165 16.33 -17.11 -19.04
N GLU A 166 15.58 -16.05 -18.79
CA GLU A 166 16.12 -14.73 -18.49
C GLU A 166 16.83 -14.73 -17.13
N ILE A 167 16.23 -15.31 -16.09
CA ILE A 167 16.86 -15.49 -14.78
C ILE A 167 18.14 -16.32 -14.89
N GLU A 168 18.11 -17.41 -15.67
CA GLU A 168 19.29 -18.24 -15.92
C GLU A 168 20.41 -17.45 -16.60
N ARG A 169 20.10 -16.64 -17.62
CA ARG A 169 21.08 -15.75 -18.26
C ARG A 169 21.64 -14.70 -17.32
N LEU A 170 20.81 -14.15 -16.42
CA LEU A 170 21.27 -13.19 -15.42
C LEU A 170 22.20 -13.86 -14.39
N ASN A 171 21.97 -15.14 -14.07
CA ASN A 171 22.82 -15.94 -13.19
C ASN A 171 24.13 -16.42 -13.81
N ASP A 172 24.28 -16.39 -15.14
CA ASP A 172 25.52 -16.81 -15.84
C ASP A 172 26.74 -15.95 -15.43
N ASP A 173 26.52 -14.72 -14.97
CA ASP A 173 27.54 -13.87 -14.34
C ASP A 173 27.12 -13.46 -12.92
N PRO A 174 27.39 -14.30 -11.92
CA PRO A 174 26.96 -14.07 -10.54
C PRO A 174 27.74 -12.93 -9.86
N PHE A 175 28.77 -12.34 -10.46
CA PHE A 175 29.49 -11.19 -9.92
C PHE A 175 29.08 -9.85 -10.54
N ASN A 176 28.16 -9.88 -11.51
CA ASN A 176 27.61 -8.68 -12.11
C ASN A 176 26.53 -8.08 -11.21
N VAL A 177 26.82 -6.90 -10.65
CA VAL A 177 25.95 -6.16 -9.74
C VAL A 177 24.61 -5.79 -10.39
N GLU A 178 24.58 -5.50 -11.70
CA GLU A 178 23.33 -5.18 -12.40
C GLU A 178 22.44 -6.43 -12.58
N ASN A 179 23.04 -7.59 -12.84
CA ASN A 179 22.27 -8.85 -12.94
C ASN A 179 21.72 -9.27 -11.58
N GLN A 180 22.52 -9.18 -10.52
CA GLN A 180 22.06 -9.43 -9.15
C GLN A 180 20.90 -8.50 -8.77
N ARG A 181 21.00 -7.20 -9.10
CA ARG A 181 19.93 -6.23 -8.83
C ARG A 181 18.64 -6.57 -9.59
N LYS A 182 18.75 -6.99 -10.85
CA LYS A 182 17.59 -7.44 -11.65
C LYS A 182 16.94 -8.69 -11.06
N ILE A 183 17.75 -9.67 -10.65
CA ILE A 183 17.25 -10.89 -10.00
C ILE A 183 16.56 -10.56 -8.67
N GLU A 184 17.17 -9.69 -7.86
CA GLU A 184 16.60 -9.20 -6.61
C GLU A 184 15.25 -8.50 -6.85
N GLU A 185 15.18 -7.62 -7.85
CA GLU A 185 13.96 -6.92 -8.21
C GLU A 185 12.85 -7.88 -8.68
N MET A 186 13.20 -8.88 -9.50
CA MET A 186 12.26 -9.92 -9.92
C MET A 186 11.73 -10.73 -8.74
N ILE A 187 12.59 -11.17 -7.82
CA ILE A 187 12.18 -11.91 -6.61
C ILE A 187 11.29 -11.02 -5.72
N ARG A 188 11.64 -9.73 -5.60
CA ARG A 188 10.83 -8.77 -4.84
C ARG A 188 9.44 -8.64 -5.46
N GLN A 189 9.35 -8.49 -6.78
CA GLN A 189 8.07 -8.39 -7.49
C GLN A 189 7.23 -9.66 -7.32
N GLU A 190 7.83 -10.84 -7.44
CA GLU A 190 7.12 -12.11 -7.21
C GLU A 190 6.57 -12.22 -5.79
N ARG A 191 7.38 -11.90 -4.77
CA ARG A 191 6.90 -11.91 -3.37
C ARG A 191 5.80 -10.90 -3.10
N VAL A 192 5.88 -9.72 -3.70
CA VAL A 192 4.83 -8.70 -3.59
C VAL A 192 3.53 -9.19 -4.22
N MET A 193 3.61 -9.84 -5.39
CA MET A 193 2.45 -10.39 -6.09
C MET A 193 1.83 -11.57 -5.33
N GLU A 194 2.66 -12.47 -4.80
CA GLU A 194 2.22 -13.59 -3.96
C GLU A 194 1.54 -13.09 -2.67
N ASN A 195 2.11 -12.09 -2.00
CA ASN A 195 1.48 -11.47 -0.84
C ASN A 195 0.13 -10.82 -1.19
N LEU A 196 0.06 -10.10 -2.32
CA LEU A 196 -1.19 -9.52 -2.81
C LEU A 196 -2.25 -10.60 -3.06
N GLN A 197 -1.87 -11.68 -3.74
CA GLN A 197 -2.78 -12.80 -4.02
C GLN A 197 -3.25 -13.50 -2.74
N ASN A 198 -2.35 -13.74 -1.80
CA ASN A 198 -2.70 -14.29 -0.48
C ASN A 198 -3.66 -13.38 0.28
N ALA A 199 -3.44 -12.06 0.24
CA ALA A 199 -4.35 -11.10 0.84
C ALA A 199 -5.71 -11.12 0.16
N MET A 200 -5.79 -11.23 -1.17
CA MET A 200 -7.08 -11.29 -1.89
C MET A 200 -7.85 -12.58 -1.58
N GLU A 201 -7.15 -13.70 -1.40
CA GLU A 201 -7.77 -14.99 -1.08
C GLU A 201 -8.23 -15.09 0.38
N HIS A 202 -7.40 -14.65 1.32
CA HIS A 202 -7.65 -14.86 2.76
C HIS A 202 -8.28 -13.64 3.44
N ASN A 203 -8.03 -12.43 2.95
CA ASN A 203 -8.46 -11.16 3.55
C ASN A 203 -9.07 -10.19 2.51
N PRO A 204 -10.17 -10.58 1.83
CA PRO A 204 -10.78 -9.75 0.78
C PRO A 204 -11.25 -8.38 1.31
N GLU A 205 -11.54 -8.26 2.61
CA GLU A 205 -11.99 -7.02 3.25
C GLU A 205 -10.93 -5.90 3.22
N VAL A 206 -9.63 -6.24 3.15
CA VAL A 206 -8.53 -5.26 3.04
C VAL A 206 -8.64 -4.42 1.75
N PHE A 207 -9.33 -4.97 0.75
CA PHE A 207 -9.53 -4.34 -0.54
C PHE A 207 -10.91 -3.71 -0.71
N GLY A 208 -11.77 -3.81 0.32
CA GLY A 208 -13.07 -3.17 0.35
C GLY A 208 -12.93 -1.65 0.45
N ARG A 209 -13.79 -0.91 -0.26
CA ARG A 209 -13.89 0.54 -0.05
C ARG A 209 -14.48 0.80 1.34
N VAL A 210 -13.67 1.32 2.24
CA VAL A 210 -14.14 1.83 3.53
C VAL A 210 -14.75 3.20 3.29
N HIS A 211 -16.04 3.33 3.53
CA HIS A 211 -16.71 4.62 3.48
C HIS A 211 -16.51 5.38 4.78
N MET A 212 -16.53 6.72 4.68
CA MET A 212 -16.28 7.60 5.81
C MET A 212 -17.49 7.66 6.75
N LEU A 213 -17.24 7.98 8.02
CA LEU A 213 -18.28 8.02 9.05
C LEU A 213 -19.06 9.33 8.97
N TYR A 214 -20.34 9.25 8.65
CA TYR A 214 -21.24 10.39 8.59
C TYR A 214 -22.46 10.21 9.48
N VAL A 215 -22.97 11.30 10.05
CA VAL A 215 -24.22 11.30 10.82
C VAL A 215 -25.11 12.47 10.39
N ASP A 216 -26.42 12.24 10.37
CA ASP A 216 -27.38 13.34 10.17
C ASP A 216 -27.47 14.19 11.43
N VAL A 217 -27.32 15.50 11.25
CA VAL A 217 -27.48 16.51 12.31
C VAL A 217 -28.37 17.64 11.82
N GLU A 218 -28.92 18.41 12.75
CA GLU A 218 -29.65 19.64 12.43
C GLU A 218 -28.98 20.84 13.10
N VAL A 219 -28.61 21.85 12.33
CA VAL A 219 -28.05 23.11 12.82
C VAL A 219 -29.09 24.21 12.60
N ASN A 220 -29.60 24.80 13.69
CA ASN A 220 -30.64 25.84 13.62
C ASN A 220 -31.88 25.42 12.79
N GLY A 221 -32.24 24.13 12.82
CA GLY A 221 -33.36 23.56 12.07
C GLY A 221 -33.05 23.17 10.63
N HIS A 222 -31.82 23.38 10.14
CA HIS A 222 -31.38 22.94 8.83
C HIS A 222 -30.68 21.58 8.94
N PRO A 223 -31.12 20.53 8.19
CA PRO A 223 -30.44 19.25 8.17
C PRO A 223 -29.08 19.38 7.47
N VAL A 224 -28.05 18.77 8.05
CA VAL A 224 -26.67 18.78 7.56
C VAL A 224 -26.07 17.40 7.82
N LYS A 225 -25.28 16.89 6.87
CA LYS A 225 -24.51 15.66 7.07
C LYS A 225 -23.16 16.01 7.68
N ALA A 226 -22.92 15.54 8.90
CA ALA A 226 -21.68 15.80 9.61
C ALA A 226 -20.70 14.65 9.41
N PHE A 227 -19.52 14.95 8.90
CA PHE A 227 -18.39 14.03 8.81
C PHE A 227 -17.74 13.87 10.19
N VAL A 228 -17.63 12.64 10.69
CA VAL A 228 -17.09 12.34 12.02
C VAL A 228 -15.61 11.98 11.90
N ASP A 229 -14.73 12.86 12.42
CA ASP A 229 -13.28 12.72 12.27
C ASP A 229 -12.56 12.95 13.61
N SER A 230 -12.11 11.87 14.23
CA SER A 230 -11.30 11.93 15.46
C SER A 230 -9.87 12.41 15.22
N GLY A 231 -9.39 12.43 13.97
CA GLY A 231 -8.08 12.93 13.58
C GLY A 231 -8.02 14.46 13.50
N ALA A 232 -9.16 15.12 13.29
CA ALA A 232 -9.26 16.57 13.31
C ALA A 232 -9.29 17.11 14.75
N GLN A 233 -8.37 18.02 15.07
CA GLN A 233 -8.34 18.66 16.39
C GLN A 233 -9.56 19.58 16.65
N ALA A 234 -10.08 20.21 15.60
CA ALA A 234 -11.17 21.18 15.69
C ALA A 234 -12.34 20.79 14.80
N THR A 235 -13.55 21.08 15.27
CA THR A 235 -14.78 20.98 14.49
C THR A 235 -14.86 22.15 13.50
N ILE A 236 -15.11 21.84 12.23
CA ILE A 236 -15.03 22.80 11.12
C ILE A 236 -16.36 22.84 10.38
N MET A 237 -16.77 24.03 9.95
CA MET A 237 -17.96 24.23 9.12
C MET A 237 -17.61 25.03 7.87
N SER A 238 -18.19 24.66 6.72
CA SER A 238 -18.04 25.40 5.47
C SER A 238 -18.80 26.75 5.54
N PRO A 239 -18.36 27.77 4.79
CA PRO A 239 -19.05 29.06 4.77
C PRO A 239 -20.46 28.95 4.19
N SER A 240 -20.64 28.13 3.15
CA SER A 240 -21.94 27.83 2.52
C SER A 240 -22.90 27.17 3.51
N CYS A 241 -22.42 26.22 4.32
CA CYS A 241 -23.22 25.60 5.36
C CYS A 241 -23.62 26.61 6.45
N ALA A 242 -22.70 27.49 6.87
CA ALA A 242 -23.00 28.52 7.86
C ALA A 242 -24.06 29.54 7.37
N GLU A 243 -24.04 29.86 6.07
CA GLU A 243 -25.04 30.69 5.41
C GLU A 243 -26.40 30.00 5.33
N ALA A 244 -26.43 28.75 4.85
CA ALA A 244 -27.66 27.94 4.76
C ALA A 244 -28.32 27.73 6.14
N CYS A 245 -27.52 27.54 7.19
CA CYS A 245 -28.00 27.40 8.57
C CYS A 245 -28.40 28.75 9.21
N GLY A 246 -28.15 29.89 8.55
CA GLY A 246 -28.48 31.22 9.06
C GLY A 246 -27.66 31.65 10.29
N ILE A 247 -26.47 31.08 10.48
CA ILE A 247 -25.60 31.34 11.64
C ILE A 247 -24.44 32.29 11.34
N MET A 248 -24.39 32.87 10.13
CA MET A 248 -23.37 33.86 9.73
C MET A 248 -23.20 35.01 10.74
N ARG A 249 -24.30 35.46 11.36
CA ARG A 249 -24.29 36.52 12.39
C ARG A 249 -23.57 36.15 13.69
N LEU A 250 -23.30 34.86 13.92
CA LEU A 250 -22.63 34.34 15.12
C LEU A 250 -21.12 34.19 14.92
N ILE A 251 -20.62 34.43 13.71
CA ILE A 251 -19.21 34.27 13.37
C ILE A 251 -18.42 35.46 13.94
N ASP A 252 -17.50 35.15 14.85
CA ASP A 252 -16.54 36.11 15.38
C ASP A 252 -15.30 36.18 14.47
N THR A 253 -15.21 37.25 13.69
CA THR A 253 -14.13 37.48 12.71
C THR A 253 -12.80 37.82 13.36
N ARG A 254 -12.75 38.09 14.68
CA ARG A 254 -11.48 38.29 15.40
C ARG A 254 -10.62 37.03 15.44
N PHE A 255 -11.25 35.87 15.23
CA PHE A 255 -10.60 34.57 15.12
C PHE A 255 -10.34 34.18 13.66
N ALA A 256 -10.43 35.13 12.71
CA ALA A 256 -10.01 34.92 11.34
C ALA A 256 -8.49 34.72 11.26
N GLY A 257 -8.05 33.95 10.26
CA GLY A 257 -6.63 33.64 10.10
C GLY A 257 -6.40 32.66 8.95
N VAL A 258 -5.18 32.12 8.88
CA VAL A 258 -4.84 31.06 7.92
C VAL A 258 -4.55 29.79 8.72
N ALA A 259 -5.36 28.76 8.52
CA ALA A 259 -5.11 27.44 9.10
C ALA A 259 -3.88 26.84 8.41
N HIS A 260 -2.85 26.54 9.20
CA HIS A 260 -1.67 25.82 8.72
C HIS A 260 -1.87 24.34 9.04
N GLY A 261 -2.03 23.52 8.00
CA GLY A 261 -2.25 22.07 8.06
C GLY A 261 -1.99 21.42 6.70
N VAL A 262 -2.77 20.39 6.33
CA VAL A 262 -2.76 19.68 5.01
C VAL A 262 -3.29 20.53 3.84
N GLY A 263 -3.03 21.84 3.88
CA GLY A 263 -3.48 22.84 2.91
C GLY A 263 -3.43 24.24 3.53
N THR A 264 -3.35 25.28 2.69
CA THR A 264 -3.56 26.66 3.13
C THR A 264 -5.05 26.98 3.02
N ALA A 265 -5.74 27.05 4.15
CA ALA A 265 -7.17 27.31 4.18
C ALA A 265 -7.45 28.59 4.99
N ARG A 266 -8.26 29.48 4.42
CA ARG A 266 -8.61 30.75 5.05
C ARG A 266 -9.72 30.53 6.06
N ILE A 267 -9.45 30.85 7.32
CA ILE A 267 -10.43 30.87 8.40
C ILE A 267 -11.16 32.22 8.33
N ILE A 268 -12.48 32.18 8.15
CA ILE A 268 -13.34 33.36 8.15
C ILE A 268 -13.57 33.85 9.58
N GLY A 269 -13.71 32.92 10.52
CA GLY A 269 -13.89 33.22 11.94
C GLY A 269 -14.34 32.01 12.73
N ARG A 270 -14.82 32.24 13.96
CA ARG A 270 -15.24 31.18 14.87
C ARG A 270 -16.63 31.44 15.42
N VAL A 271 -17.47 30.40 15.46
CA VAL A 271 -18.72 30.39 16.22
C VAL A 271 -18.43 29.77 17.58
N HIS A 272 -18.58 30.55 18.64
CA HIS A 272 -18.22 30.11 20.00
C HIS A 272 -19.21 29.11 20.59
N SER A 273 -20.49 29.25 20.25
CA SER A 273 -21.56 28.36 20.71
C SER A 273 -22.77 28.46 19.78
N ALA A 274 -23.16 27.34 19.17
CA ALA A 274 -24.49 27.17 18.60
C ALA A 274 -25.03 25.77 18.96
N GLN A 275 -26.35 25.66 19.03
CA GLN A 275 -27.02 24.39 19.32
C GLN A 275 -27.07 23.54 18.05
N ILE A 276 -26.52 22.33 18.13
CA ILE A 276 -26.69 21.29 17.11
C ILE A 276 -27.59 20.22 17.69
N LYS A 277 -28.59 19.82 16.92
CA LYS A 277 -29.39 18.65 17.23
C LYS A 277 -28.79 17.41 16.58
N ILE A 278 -28.46 16.40 17.38
CA ILE A 278 -27.95 15.10 16.94
C ILE A 278 -28.88 14.04 17.52
N GLY A 279 -29.62 13.33 16.66
CA GLY A 279 -30.75 12.50 17.11
C GLY A 279 -31.77 13.35 17.89
N ASN A 280 -31.96 13.04 19.16
CA ASN A 280 -32.86 13.78 20.06
C ASN A 280 -32.14 14.78 21.00
N LEU A 281 -30.81 14.89 20.93
CA LEU A 281 -30.01 15.71 21.82
C LEU A 281 -29.73 17.07 21.21
N PHE A 282 -29.83 18.14 22.01
CA PHE A 282 -29.38 19.48 21.65
C PHE A 282 -28.05 19.80 22.33
N LEU A 283 -26.98 19.83 21.54
CA LEU A 283 -25.61 19.94 22.02
C LEU A 283 -25.02 21.32 21.67
N PRO A 284 -24.52 22.06 22.67
CA PRO A 284 -23.80 23.31 22.42
C PRO A 284 -22.41 23.01 21.86
N CYS A 285 -22.18 23.42 20.61
CA CYS A 285 -20.95 23.14 19.88
C CYS A 285 -20.31 24.45 19.37
N SER A 286 -18.98 24.43 19.25
CA SER A 286 -18.21 25.53 18.67
C SER A 286 -17.62 25.10 17.33
N PHE A 287 -17.60 25.97 16.33
CA PHE A 287 -17.12 25.67 14.98
C PHE A 287 -16.12 26.71 14.52
N THR A 288 -15.08 26.26 13.83
CA THR A 288 -14.23 27.13 13.03
C THR A 288 -14.81 27.18 11.61
N VAL A 289 -15.12 28.37 11.11
CA VAL A 289 -15.64 28.54 9.75
C VAL A 289 -14.48 28.79 8.81
N MET A 290 -14.29 27.92 7.82
CA MET A 290 -13.08 27.89 6.99
C MET A 290 -13.41 27.54 5.53
N GLU A 291 -12.78 28.24 4.59
CA GLU A 291 -12.88 27.98 3.15
C GLU A 291 -12.05 26.77 2.71
N GLY A 292 -12.45 26.10 1.62
CA GLY A 292 -11.61 25.10 0.94
C GLY A 292 -11.70 23.67 1.47
N ARG A 293 -12.73 23.33 2.27
CA ARG A 293 -13.04 21.94 2.63
C ARG A 293 -14.23 21.43 1.80
N SER A 294 -14.12 20.20 1.28
CA SER A 294 -15.16 19.51 0.51
C SER A 294 -16.37 19.07 1.35
N VAL A 295 -16.27 19.17 2.68
CA VAL A 295 -17.33 18.77 3.62
C VAL A 295 -18.02 19.99 4.25
N ASP A 296 -19.35 19.92 4.40
CA ASP A 296 -20.15 21.00 4.98
C ASP A 296 -19.92 21.19 6.47
N LEU A 297 -19.89 20.07 7.21
CA LEU A 297 -19.64 20.06 8.65
C LEU A 297 -18.76 18.87 8.99
N LEU A 298 -17.64 19.13 9.65
CA LEU A 298 -16.81 18.13 10.26
C LEU A 298 -16.92 18.21 11.78
N LEU A 299 -17.27 17.10 12.41
CA LEU A 299 -17.26 16.90 13.85
C LEU A 299 -15.89 16.38 14.29
N GLY A 300 -15.11 17.28 14.87
CA GLY A 300 -13.74 17.03 15.30
C GLY A 300 -13.65 16.48 16.72
N LEU A 301 -12.42 16.14 17.10
CA LEU A 301 -12.10 15.57 18.42
C LEU A 301 -12.46 16.49 19.59
N ASP A 302 -12.45 17.82 19.39
CA ASP A 302 -12.85 18.80 20.40
C ASP A 302 -14.30 18.62 20.87
N MET A 303 -15.25 18.45 19.94
CA MET A 303 -16.67 18.25 20.26
C MET A 303 -16.95 16.80 20.64
N LEU A 304 -16.28 15.82 20.02
CA LEU A 304 -16.38 14.42 20.40
C LEU A 304 -15.95 14.21 21.86
N LYS A 305 -14.81 14.78 22.28
CA LYS A 305 -14.36 14.71 23.68
C LYS A 305 -15.28 15.48 24.62
N ARG A 306 -15.72 16.69 24.23
CA ARG A 306 -16.61 17.53 25.06
C ARG A 306 -17.89 16.79 25.44
N HIS A 307 -18.49 16.07 24.49
CA HIS A 307 -19.75 15.37 24.68
C HIS A 307 -19.59 13.88 25.02
N GLN A 308 -18.36 13.45 25.33
CA GLN A 308 -18.01 12.06 25.68
C GLN A 308 -18.55 11.05 24.66
N ALA A 309 -18.36 11.36 23.37
CA ALA A 309 -18.84 10.53 22.28
C ALA A 309 -18.03 9.22 22.19
N THR A 310 -18.73 8.13 21.88
CA THR A 310 -18.15 6.83 21.57
C THR A 310 -18.46 6.48 20.12
N ILE A 311 -17.41 6.26 19.32
CA ILE A 311 -17.53 5.76 17.94
C ILE A 311 -17.57 4.23 18.04
N ASP A 312 -18.77 3.64 17.96
CA ASP A 312 -18.97 2.20 18.05
C ASP A 312 -19.07 1.60 16.63
N LEU A 313 -17.92 1.19 16.08
CA LEU A 313 -17.82 0.58 14.75
C LEU A 313 -18.39 -0.84 14.72
N ALA A 314 -18.51 -1.51 15.87
CA ALA A 314 -19.09 -2.85 15.93
C ALA A 314 -20.61 -2.82 15.76
N ARG A 315 -21.25 -1.74 16.22
CA ARG A 315 -22.70 -1.51 16.04
C ARG A 315 -23.04 -0.54 14.91
N ASP A 316 -22.03 0.07 14.31
CA ASP A 316 -22.14 1.11 13.30
C ASP A 316 -22.94 2.35 13.79
N LYS A 317 -22.60 2.84 14.99
CA LYS A 317 -23.28 3.99 15.61
C LYS A 317 -22.33 4.94 16.33
N LEU A 318 -22.66 6.23 16.28
CA LEU A 318 -22.12 7.25 17.16
C LEU A 318 -22.98 7.32 18.43
N ILE A 319 -22.38 7.08 19.59
CA ILE A 319 -23.07 7.14 20.87
C ILE A 319 -22.69 8.44 21.57
N ILE A 320 -23.67 9.28 21.91
CA ILE A 320 -23.46 10.53 22.66
C ILE A 320 -24.45 10.56 23.82
N GLN A 321 -23.95 10.73 25.05
CA GLN A 321 -24.78 10.79 26.27
C GLN A 321 -25.81 9.63 26.40
N GLY A 322 -25.48 8.44 25.86
CA GLY A 322 -26.34 7.27 25.86
C GLY A 322 -27.33 7.16 24.68
N GLU A 323 -27.47 8.21 23.87
CA GLU A 323 -28.23 8.18 22.62
C GLU A 323 -27.40 7.51 21.52
N MET A 324 -27.98 6.53 20.83
CA MET A 324 -27.31 5.81 19.74
C MET A 324 -27.76 6.37 18.38
N ILE A 325 -26.86 7.05 17.68
CA ILE A 325 -27.10 7.64 16.35
C ILE A 325 -26.45 6.75 15.29
N PRO A 326 -27.21 6.20 14.32
CA PRO A 326 -26.65 5.37 13.26
C PRO A 326 -25.74 6.19 12.35
N PHE A 327 -24.66 5.58 11.86
CA PHE A 327 -23.90 6.15 10.75
C PHE A 327 -24.70 6.02 9.45
N LEU A 328 -24.41 6.93 8.51
CA LEU A 328 -25.01 6.92 7.18
C LEU A 328 -24.37 5.84 6.31
N GLY A 329 -25.20 5.11 5.57
CA GLY A 329 -24.71 4.12 4.60
C GLY A 329 -24.13 4.79 3.35
N GLU A 330 -23.37 4.01 2.56
CA GLU A 330 -22.65 4.47 1.36
C GLU A 330 -23.51 5.33 0.40
N ALA A 331 -24.77 4.96 0.17
CA ALA A 331 -25.66 5.66 -0.75
C ALA A 331 -26.11 7.06 -0.26
N GLU A 332 -25.94 7.37 1.03
CA GLU A 332 -26.41 8.59 1.68
C GLU A 332 -25.28 9.59 1.96
N ILE A 333 -24.04 9.22 1.68
CA ILE A 333 -22.84 10.05 1.84
C ILE A 333 -22.75 11.07 0.69
N PRO A 334 -22.31 12.32 0.94
CA PRO A 334 -22.16 13.33 -0.11
C PRO A 334 -21.25 12.87 -1.26
N LYS A 335 -21.77 12.93 -2.49
CA LYS A 335 -21.10 12.43 -3.71
C LYS A 335 -19.83 13.18 -4.12
N ALA A 336 -19.56 14.35 -3.53
CA ALA A 336 -18.34 15.11 -3.82
C ALA A 336 -17.08 14.32 -3.42
N GLU A 337 -17.15 13.47 -2.39
CA GLU A 337 -16.05 12.56 -2.02
C GLU A 337 -15.99 11.34 -2.96
N GLU A 338 -17.13 10.92 -3.52
CA GLU A 338 -17.23 9.86 -4.52
C GLU A 338 -16.53 10.26 -5.83
N GLU A 339 -16.61 11.54 -6.21
CA GLU A 339 -15.90 12.13 -7.36
C GLU A 339 -14.39 12.23 -7.12
N GLU A 340 -13.94 12.56 -5.90
CA GLU A 340 -12.51 12.54 -5.52
C GLU A 340 -11.95 11.11 -5.50
N ALA A 341 -12.72 10.13 -5.01
CA ALA A 341 -12.37 8.71 -5.05
C ALA A 341 -12.38 8.13 -6.47
N ALA A 342 -13.25 8.63 -7.37
CA ALA A 342 -13.27 8.22 -8.77
C ALA A 342 -12.09 8.76 -9.59
N GLN A 343 -11.45 9.85 -9.14
CA GLN A 343 -10.26 10.43 -9.78
C GLN A 343 -8.95 9.83 -9.26
N GLU A 344 -9.03 8.85 -8.36
CA GLU A 344 -7.85 8.21 -7.81
C GLU A 344 -7.06 7.45 -8.89
N PRO A 345 -5.73 7.66 -9.02
CA PRO A 345 -4.92 6.87 -9.93
C PRO A 345 -4.92 5.42 -9.50
N THR A 346 -5.18 4.51 -10.44
CA THR A 346 -5.22 3.08 -10.20
C THR A 346 -3.99 2.38 -10.78
N LEU A 347 -3.59 1.28 -10.15
CA LEU A 347 -2.60 0.34 -10.68
C LEU A 347 -3.31 -0.91 -11.19
N PRO A 348 -2.80 -1.55 -12.26
CA PRO A 348 -3.30 -2.85 -12.68
C PRO A 348 -3.04 -3.87 -11.57
N GLY A 349 -4.10 -4.47 -11.05
CA GLY A 349 -4.07 -5.61 -10.16
C GLY A 349 -4.07 -6.93 -10.96
N PRO A 350 -3.86 -8.07 -10.27
CA PRO A 350 -4.02 -9.38 -10.87
C PRO A 350 -5.46 -9.55 -11.40
N ASP A 351 -5.60 -10.38 -12.44
CA ASP A 351 -6.89 -10.72 -13.07
C ASP A 351 -7.69 -9.53 -13.63
N GLY A 352 -7.01 -8.47 -14.08
CA GLY A 352 -7.64 -7.31 -14.73
C GLY A 352 -8.38 -6.37 -13.77
N THR A 353 -8.20 -6.56 -12.47
CA THR A 353 -8.66 -5.62 -11.44
C THR A 353 -7.82 -4.34 -11.45
N ALA A 354 -8.35 -3.27 -10.90
CA ALA A 354 -7.61 -2.02 -10.72
C ALA A 354 -7.55 -1.68 -9.22
N ILE A 355 -6.36 -1.38 -8.69
CA ILE A 355 -6.15 -1.09 -7.28
C ILE A 355 -5.91 0.41 -7.12
N GLY A 356 -6.70 1.09 -6.30
CA GLY A 356 -6.48 2.51 -5.96
C GLY A 356 -5.13 2.71 -5.28
N GLN A 357 -4.29 3.62 -5.78
CA GLN A 357 -2.94 3.85 -5.23
C GLN A 357 -2.92 4.45 -3.82
N ARG A 358 -3.97 5.17 -3.43
CA ARG A 358 -4.12 5.88 -2.16
C ARG A 358 -5.01 5.10 -1.18
N THR A 359 -6.07 4.48 -1.67
CA THR A 359 -7.06 3.77 -0.86
C THR A 359 -6.78 2.26 -0.76
N GLY A 360 -6.02 1.69 -1.70
CA GLY A 360 -5.81 0.25 -1.79
C GLY A 360 -7.05 -0.53 -2.23
N ALA A 361 -8.14 0.16 -2.57
CA ALA A 361 -9.41 -0.48 -2.90
C ALA A 361 -9.34 -1.18 -4.27
N VAL A 362 -9.86 -2.40 -4.33
CA VAL A 362 -9.95 -3.18 -5.58
C VAL A 362 -11.23 -2.79 -6.33
N VAL A 363 -11.04 -2.29 -7.54
CA VAL A 363 -12.10 -1.97 -8.49
C VAL A 363 -12.24 -3.13 -9.49
N PRO A 364 -13.44 -3.71 -9.65
CA PRO A 364 -13.67 -4.80 -10.59
C PRO A 364 -13.44 -4.38 -12.06
N PRO A 365 -13.02 -5.32 -12.93
CA PRO A 365 -12.96 -5.09 -14.37
C PRO A 365 -14.35 -4.71 -14.90
N GLY A 366 -14.45 -3.52 -15.51
CA GLY A 366 -15.69 -3.00 -16.14
C GLY A 366 -16.24 -1.68 -15.60
N GLN A 367 -15.77 -1.19 -14.44
CA GLN A 367 -16.19 0.14 -13.93
C GLN A 367 -15.48 1.33 -14.61
N HIS A 368 -14.54 1.09 -15.51
CA HIS A 368 -13.80 2.14 -16.25
C HIS A 368 -14.52 2.70 -17.49
N GLN A 369 -15.81 2.43 -17.71
CA GLN A 369 -16.49 2.77 -18.97
C GLN A 369 -17.57 3.85 -18.94
N GLN A 370 -17.67 4.65 -17.87
CA GLN A 370 -18.41 5.91 -17.86
C GLN A 370 -17.54 6.90 -17.08
N GLN A 371 -16.90 7.93 -17.61
CA GLN A 371 -17.14 8.77 -18.77
C GLN A 371 -15.77 9.28 -19.27
N ILE A 372 -15.45 9.07 -20.54
CA ILE A 372 -14.53 9.96 -21.26
C ILE A 372 -15.43 10.93 -22.00
N PRO A 373 -15.51 12.23 -21.65
CA PRO A 373 -16.23 13.18 -22.47
C PRO A 373 -15.50 13.28 -23.81
N ALA A 374 -16.17 12.81 -24.87
CA ALA A 374 -15.72 13.00 -26.23
C ALA A 374 -15.50 14.50 -26.49
N ARG A 375 -14.26 14.89 -26.80
CA ARG A 375 -13.93 16.22 -27.31
C ARG A 375 -14.83 16.53 -28.52
N PRO A 376 -15.58 17.64 -28.53
CA PRO A 376 -16.28 18.06 -29.74
C PRO A 376 -15.24 18.47 -30.80
N GLN A 377 -15.28 17.80 -31.95
CA GLN A 377 -14.59 18.25 -33.16
C GLN A 377 -15.21 19.58 -33.61
N ALA A 378 -14.44 20.66 -33.50
CA ALA A 378 -14.81 21.96 -34.04
C ALA A 378 -14.77 21.90 -35.57
N ALA A 379 -15.95 22.10 -36.17
CA ALA A 379 -16.17 22.20 -37.60
C ALA A 379 -15.45 23.43 -38.19
N GLN A 380 -14.92 23.24 -39.39
CA GLN A 380 -14.32 24.26 -40.24
C GLN A 380 -15.40 25.22 -40.75
N SER A 381 -15.19 26.53 -40.61
CA SER A 381 -15.87 27.54 -41.44
C SER A 381 -14.97 28.75 -41.65
N ALA A 382 -14.94 29.19 -42.91
CA ALA A 382 -14.00 30.09 -43.56
C ALA A 382 -13.95 31.54 -43.01
N PRO A 383 -12.85 32.28 -43.25
CA PRO A 383 -12.77 33.70 -42.94
C PRO A 383 -13.20 34.57 -44.15
N SER A 384 -13.92 35.65 -43.88
CA SER A 384 -14.01 36.84 -44.75
C SER A 384 -13.34 38.02 -44.03
N PRO A 385 -12.43 38.77 -44.67
CA PRO A 385 -11.95 40.03 -44.12
C PRO A 385 -12.51 41.24 -44.89
N ALA A 386 -12.90 42.26 -44.14
CA ALA A 386 -13.25 43.57 -44.65
C ALA A 386 -12.04 44.52 -44.64
N ALA A 387 -11.85 45.17 -45.78
CA ALA A 387 -11.39 46.54 -46.04
C ALA A 387 -10.03 47.05 -45.50
N ALA A 388 -9.27 47.53 -46.47
CA ALA A 388 -7.93 48.09 -46.43
C ALA A 388 -7.85 49.56 -45.96
N ALA A 389 -6.67 49.94 -45.46
CA ALA A 389 -6.05 51.25 -45.71
C ALA A 389 -4.52 51.16 -45.53
N ALA A 390 -3.78 51.55 -46.56
CA ALA A 390 -2.34 51.82 -46.57
C ALA A 390 -2.14 53.36 -46.68
N PRO A 391 -0.94 53.97 -46.48
CA PRO A 391 0.23 53.74 -47.35
C PRO A 391 1.64 53.80 -46.68
N ALA A 392 2.64 53.38 -47.47
CA ALA A 392 4.12 53.42 -47.32
C ALA A 392 4.69 54.87 -47.57
N PRO A 393 6.02 55.16 -47.79
CA PRO A 393 7.25 54.33 -47.93
C PRO A 393 8.52 54.87 -47.20
N SER A 394 9.64 54.14 -47.04
CA SER A 394 10.84 54.19 -47.92
C SER A 394 12.03 53.41 -47.30
N ALA A 395 12.88 52.85 -48.16
CA ALA A 395 13.98 51.89 -47.93
C ALA A 395 15.36 52.55 -47.61
N PRO A 396 16.55 51.93 -47.84
CA PRO A 396 17.11 50.61 -47.48
C PRO A 396 18.50 50.74 -46.79
N GLN A 397 19.01 49.70 -46.09
CA GLN A 397 20.46 49.39 -46.06
C GLN A 397 20.79 48.05 -45.37
N ALA A 398 21.79 47.35 -45.90
CA ALA A 398 22.48 46.17 -45.37
C ALA A 398 23.99 46.32 -45.68
N PRO A 399 24.89 45.42 -45.22
CA PRO A 399 25.23 44.92 -43.87
C PRO A 399 26.66 45.47 -43.48
N PRO A 400 27.44 45.07 -42.42
CA PRO A 400 27.88 43.71 -42.09
C PRO A 400 28.23 43.40 -40.60
N ALA A 401 28.68 42.17 -40.39
CA ALA A 401 29.69 41.71 -39.41
C ALA A 401 29.28 41.46 -37.94
N ALA A 402 29.42 40.19 -37.57
CA ALA A 402 29.35 39.65 -36.23
C ALA A 402 30.49 40.12 -35.32
N GLN A 403 30.19 40.25 -34.01
CA GLN A 403 31.06 39.88 -32.88
C GLN A 403 30.22 39.70 -31.60
N PRO A 404 30.70 38.91 -30.62
CA PRO A 404 29.87 38.13 -29.70
C PRO A 404 29.50 38.89 -28.42
N ALA A 405 28.31 38.60 -27.88
CA ALA A 405 27.88 39.06 -26.55
C ALA A 405 27.83 37.89 -25.56
N PRO A 406 28.23 38.08 -24.29
CA PRO A 406 28.46 37.01 -23.32
C PRO A 406 27.14 36.43 -22.78
N THR A 407 27.13 35.11 -22.57
CA THR A 407 26.04 34.38 -21.91
C THR A 407 26.01 34.70 -20.42
N THR A 408 25.15 35.64 -20.01
CA THR A 408 24.72 35.75 -18.61
C THR A 408 23.52 34.84 -18.42
N THR A 409 23.72 33.70 -17.76
CA THR A 409 22.67 32.80 -17.29
C THR A 409 21.73 33.56 -16.35
N ASN A 410 20.47 33.69 -16.75
CA ASN A 410 19.41 34.29 -15.93
C ASN A 410 19.06 33.33 -14.78
N ILE A 411 19.65 33.55 -13.60
CA ILE A 411 19.27 32.82 -12.38
C ILE A 411 17.97 33.44 -11.87
N SER A 412 16.91 32.62 -11.77
CA SER A 412 15.62 33.10 -11.29
C SER A 412 15.62 33.30 -9.76
N PRO A 413 15.07 34.41 -9.24
CA PRO A 413 14.99 34.65 -7.79
C PRO A 413 14.19 33.58 -7.04
N GLN A 414 13.19 32.97 -7.72
CA GLN A 414 12.35 31.91 -7.16
C GLN A 414 13.12 30.60 -6.93
N ALA A 415 14.06 30.25 -7.81
CA ALA A 415 14.90 29.07 -7.63
C ALA A 415 15.82 29.21 -6.40
N ILE A 416 16.33 30.42 -6.15
CA ILE A 416 17.15 30.71 -4.97
C ILE A 416 16.31 30.57 -3.69
N GLU A 417 15.09 31.11 -3.66
CA GLU A 417 14.20 30.98 -2.51
C GLU A 417 13.80 29.53 -2.23
N SER A 418 13.57 28.73 -3.27
CA SER A 418 13.28 27.31 -3.14
C SER A 418 14.44 26.54 -2.47
N LEU A 419 15.68 26.76 -2.91
CA LEU A 419 16.86 26.12 -2.31
C LEU A 419 17.10 26.59 -0.86
N ILE A 420 16.84 27.86 -0.56
CA ILE A 420 16.93 28.39 0.82
C ILE A 420 15.86 27.76 1.71
N SER A 421 14.65 27.56 1.20
CA SER A 421 13.56 26.92 1.95
C SER A 421 13.87 25.46 2.31
N MET A 422 14.71 24.79 1.51
CA MET A 422 15.23 23.44 1.77
C MET A 422 16.45 23.43 2.71
N GLY A 423 16.93 24.59 3.15
CA GLY A 423 18.00 24.72 4.16
C GLY A 423 19.36 25.14 3.62
N ALA A 424 19.50 25.47 2.33
CA ALA A 424 20.74 25.98 1.76
C ALA A 424 20.98 27.46 2.13
N THR A 425 22.24 27.86 2.29
CA THR A 425 22.55 29.30 2.39
C THR A 425 22.39 29.99 1.04
N ARG A 426 22.07 31.30 1.05
CA ARG A 426 21.85 32.07 -0.19
C ARG A 426 23.06 32.03 -1.14
N GLU A 427 24.28 32.01 -0.60
CA GLU A 427 25.50 31.90 -1.40
C GLU A 427 25.66 30.52 -2.04
N GLN A 428 25.37 29.44 -1.31
CA GLN A 428 25.37 28.07 -1.83
C GLN A 428 24.31 27.86 -2.90
N ALA A 429 23.10 28.38 -2.69
CA ALA A 429 22.01 28.31 -3.67
C ALA A 429 22.38 28.99 -4.99
N ILE A 430 23.01 30.17 -4.94
CA ILE A 430 23.44 30.90 -6.14
C ILE A 430 24.57 30.15 -6.87
N GLN A 431 25.55 29.62 -6.14
CA GLN A 431 26.66 28.87 -6.75
C GLN A 431 26.17 27.55 -7.38
N ALA A 432 25.28 26.83 -6.71
CA ALA A 432 24.71 25.60 -7.24
C ALA A 432 23.84 25.86 -8.48
N LEU A 433 23.04 26.93 -8.48
CA LEU A 433 22.27 27.34 -9.67
C LEU A 433 23.15 27.82 -10.82
N GLN A 434 24.31 28.42 -10.53
CA GLN A 434 25.30 28.75 -11.57
C GLN A 434 25.94 27.50 -12.17
N ALA A 435 26.27 26.51 -11.35
CA ALA A 435 26.82 25.23 -11.79
C ALA A 435 25.79 24.36 -12.53
N ALA A 436 24.52 24.50 -12.17
CA ALA A 436 23.38 23.77 -12.76
C ALA A 436 22.70 24.53 -13.91
N GLU A 437 23.33 25.57 -14.47
CA GLU A 437 22.80 26.38 -15.58
C GLU A 437 21.38 26.96 -15.34
N GLY A 438 21.00 27.17 -14.08
CA GLY A 438 19.71 27.71 -13.66
C GLY A 438 18.64 26.67 -13.31
N ASP A 439 18.96 25.38 -13.35
CA ASP A 439 18.04 24.29 -12.98
C ASP A 439 18.02 24.06 -11.44
N PRO A 440 16.86 24.24 -10.76
CA PRO A 440 16.75 24.10 -9.31
C PRO A 440 16.86 22.65 -8.81
N ASP A 441 16.46 21.65 -9.60
CA ASP A 441 16.46 20.26 -9.18
C ASP A 441 17.88 19.69 -9.20
N VAL A 442 18.65 20.06 -10.24
CA VAL A 442 20.07 19.72 -10.33
C VAL A 442 20.88 20.47 -9.27
N ALA A 443 20.54 21.74 -9.01
CA ALA A 443 21.17 22.53 -7.94
C ALA A 443 20.89 21.95 -6.54
N ALA A 444 19.68 21.45 -6.29
CA ALA A 444 19.35 20.78 -5.03
C ALA A 444 20.15 19.48 -4.85
N GLY A 445 20.32 18.71 -5.94
CA GLY A 445 21.16 17.52 -5.98
C GLY A 445 22.61 17.82 -5.58
N LEU A 446 23.18 18.93 -6.05
CA LEU A 446 24.57 19.32 -5.75
C LEU A 446 24.80 19.82 -4.30
N ILE A 447 23.75 20.25 -3.60
CA ILE A 447 23.86 20.77 -2.23
C ILE A 447 23.58 19.68 -1.20
N PHE A 448 22.62 18.80 -1.47
CA PHE A 448 22.07 17.87 -0.48
C PHE A 448 22.41 16.40 -0.71
N PHE A 449 23.02 16.04 -1.85
CA PHE A 449 23.54 14.72 -2.18
C PHE A 449 25.00 14.81 -2.64
#